data_AF-A0AAN7YDB1-F1
#
_entry.id   AF-A0AAN7YDB1-F1
#
_cell.length_a   1.000
_cell.length_b   1.000
_cell.length_c   1.000
_cell.angle_alpha   90.00
_cell.angle_beta   90.00
_cell.angle_gamma   90.00
#
_symmetry.space_group_name_H-M   'P 1'
#
loop_
_entity.id
_entity.type
_entity.pdbx_description
1 polymer ?
#
loop_
_entity_poly.entity_id
_entity_poly.type
_entity_poly.pdbx_seq_one_letter_code
_entity_poly.pdbx_strand_id
1 'polypeptide(L)'
;MSGGVGLLMLVEAEMSRPMYEIDTGDSNAEEAAKKHNCIATKGVGQEVPSKFKDASCINENLKGVLMADGSLGPNPNHKSGGYLQYNEYISYNVSHLKLRYLLKVAM
;
A
#
# COMPACT_ATOMS: atom_id res chain seq x y z
N MET A 1 21.09 1.96 20.75
CA MET A 1 21.23 2.37 19.32
C MET A 1 21.16 1.13 18.46
N SER A 2 20.46 1.16 17.32
CA SER A 2 20.28 0.00 16.42
C SER A 2 21.52 -0.38 15.60
N GLY A 3 22.65 0.33 15.76
CA GLY A 3 23.89 0.05 15.04
C GLY A 3 23.81 0.34 13.53
N GLY A 4 22.92 1.24 13.10
CA GLY A 4 22.70 1.52 11.68
C GLY A 4 21.95 0.40 10.93
N VAL A 5 21.30 -0.51 11.66
CA VAL A 5 20.53 -1.61 11.07
C VAL A 5 19.04 -1.43 11.33
N GLY A 6 18.24 -1.56 10.28
CA GLY A 6 16.79 -1.63 10.32
C GLY A 6 16.25 -2.95 9.77
N LEU A 7 14.95 -3.19 9.99
CA LEU A 7 14.22 -4.29 9.37
C LEU A 7 13.12 -3.72 8.48
N LEU A 8 12.99 -4.25 7.26
CA LEU A 8 11.89 -3.95 6.36
C LEU A 8 11.12 -5.23 6.08
N MET A 9 9.81 -5.18 6.31
CA MET A 9 8.93 -6.33 6.10
C MET A 9 8.09 -6.12 4.84
N LEU A 10 8.08 -7.13 3.97
CA LEU A 10 7.19 -7.17 2.82
C LEU A 10 6.02 -8.10 3.11
N VAL A 11 4.82 -7.57 2.93
CA VAL A 11 3.55 -8.21 3.26
C VAL A 11 2.71 -8.28 1.99
N GLU A 12 2.22 -9.48 1.68
CA GLU A 12 1.12 -9.60 0.74
C GLU A 12 -0.15 -9.20 1.47
N ALA A 13 -0.89 -8.25 0.88
CA ALA A 13 -2.06 -7.68 1.50
C ALA A 13 -3.24 -7.71 0.52
N GLU A 14 -4.33 -8.34 0.94
CA GLU A 14 -5.59 -8.33 0.23
C GLU A 14 -6.26 -6.96 0.42
N MET A 15 -6.70 -6.39 -0.70
CA MET A 15 -7.28 -5.07 -0.78
C MET A 15 -8.62 -5.16 -1.53
N SER A 16 -9.47 -4.15 -1.34
CA SER A 16 -10.71 -4.03 -2.11
C SER A 16 -10.44 -3.57 -3.55
N ARG A 17 -11.33 -3.94 -4.49
CA ARG A 17 -11.33 -3.41 -5.86
C ARG A 17 -12.76 -3.02 -6.24
N PRO A 18 -13.07 -1.72 -6.39
CA PRO A 18 -12.22 -0.55 -6.11
C PRO A 18 -11.87 -0.42 -4.61
N MET A 19 -10.82 0.35 -4.28
CA MET A 19 -10.50 0.71 -2.89
C MET A 19 -11.25 1.98 -2.47
N TYR A 20 -11.52 2.13 -1.17
CA TYR A 20 -11.98 3.40 -0.62
C TYR A 20 -10.78 4.35 -0.49
N GLU A 21 -10.77 5.40 -1.32
CA GLU A 21 -9.68 6.38 -1.39
C GLU A 21 -9.92 7.57 -0.46
N ILE A 22 -8.87 7.97 0.24
CA ILE A 22 -8.86 9.01 1.26
C ILE A 22 -7.80 10.06 0.88
N ASP A 23 -8.23 11.30 0.69
CA ASP A 23 -7.33 12.42 0.32
C ASP A 23 -6.71 13.11 1.54
N THR A 24 -7.43 13.10 2.67
CA THR A 24 -7.02 13.74 3.94
C THR A 24 -7.31 12.80 5.11
N GLY A 25 -6.55 12.89 6.20
CA GLY A 25 -6.71 11.98 7.34
C GLY A 25 -8.15 11.91 7.87
N ASP A 26 -8.64 10.68 8.09
CA ASP A 26 -9.98 10.39 8.64
C ASP A 26 -9.86 9.32 9.73
N SER A 27 -10.20 9.68 10.98
CA SER A 27 -10.18 8.73 12.09
C SER A 27 -11.30 7.69 12.04
N ASN A 28 -12.33 7.89 11.21
CA ASN A 28 -13.45 6.98 11.00
C ASN A 28 -13.36 6.22 9.66
N ALA A 29 -12.17 6.19 9.05
CA ALA A 29 -11.92 5.62 7.73
C ALA A 29 -12.40 4.16 7.57
N GLU A 30 -12.31 3.34 8.62
CA GLU A 30 -12.80 1.95 8.58
C GLU A 30 -14.31 1.87 8.38
N GLU A 31 -15.07 2.67 9.14
CA GLU A 31 -16.53 2.68 9.07
C GLU A 31 -17.01 3.23 7.72
N ALA A 32 -16.32 4.25 7.21
CA ALA A 32 -16.57 4.82 5.90
C ALA A 32 -16.29 3.79 4.80
N ALA A 33 -15.17 3.06 4.86
CA ALA A 33 -14.83 2.01 3.90
C ALA A 33 -15.90 0.90 3.90
N LYS A 34 -16.35 0.44 5.07
CA LYS A 34 -17.42 -0.57 5.18
C LYS A 34 -18.73 -0.11 4.54
N LYS A 35 -19.13 1.15 4.72
CA LYS A 35 -20.32 1.73 4.06
C LYS A 35 -20.20 1.72 2.53
N HIS A 36 -18.98 1.70 1.99
CA HIS A 36 -18.69 1.60 0.56
C HIS A 36 -18.34 0.16 0.13
N ASN A 37 -18.65 -0.87 0.94
CA ASN A 37 -18.32 -2.27 0.69
C ASN A 37 -16.82 -2.53 0.46
N CYS A 38 -15.96 -1.72 1.07
CA CYS A 38 -14.51 -1.84 0.99
C CYS A 38 -13.95 -2.41 2.30
N ILE A 39 -12.94 -3.29 2.19
CA ILE A 39 -12.28 -3.96 3.33
C ILE A 39 -10.98 -3.29 3.78
N ALA A 40 -10.56 -2.24 3.07
CA ALA A 40 -9.29 -1.54 3.24
C ALA A 40 -9.43 -0.11 2.69
N THR A 41 -8.49 0.76 3.06
CA THR A 41 -8.40 2.13 2.53
C THR A 41 -7.07 2.42 1.88
N LYS A 42 -7.09 3.40 0.99
CA LYS A 42 -5.92 3.95 0.33
C LYS A 42 -5.83 5.44 0.59
N GLY A 43 -4.82 5.86 1.33
CA GLY A 43 -4.40 7.25 1.38
C GLY A 43 -3.80 7.65 0.03
N VAL A 44 -4.30 8.71 -0.60
CA VAL A 44 -3.91 9.12 -1.97
C VAL A 44 -2.76 10.12 -1.92
N GLY A 45 -1.55 9.65 -2.24
CA GLY A 45 -0.34 10.46 -2.31
C GLY A 45 -0.19 11.27 -3.59
N GLN A 46 0.68 12.28 -3.56
CA GLN A 46 1.06 13.10 -4.71
C GLN A 46 1.87 12.32 -5.75
N GLU A 47 2.73 11.40 -5.30
CA GLU A 47 3.55 10.56 -6.16
C GLU A 47 3.22 9.07 -6.00
N VAL A 48 3.22 8.36 -7.13
CA VAL A 48 2.97 6.91 -7.19
C VAL A 48 3.93 6.23 -8.16
N PRO A 49 4.20 4.93 -7.97
CA PRO A 49 4.84 4.13 -8.99
C PRO A 49 4.04 4.22 -10.30
N SER A 50 4.75 4.44 -11.41
CA SER A 50 4.13 4.54 -12.74
C SER A 50 3.43 3.26 -13.17
N LYS A 51 3.83 2.09 -12.63
CA LYS A 51 3.28 0.78 -12.99
C LYS A 51 3.24 -0.15 -11.79
N PHE A 52 2.42 -1.19 -11.93
CA PHE A 52 2.44 -2.37 -11.09
C PHE A 52 2.62 -3.59 -11.98
N LYS A 53 3.40 -4.56 -11.52
CA LYS A 53 3.63 -5.83 -12.23
C LYS A 53 3.32 -7.01 -11.32
N ASP A 54 3.09 -8.16 -11.93
CA ASP A 54 2.93 -9.43 -11.22
C ASP A 54 4.26 -9.83 -10.56
N ALA A 55 4.22 -10.10 -9.26
CA ALA A 55 5.38 -10.42 -8.44
C ALA A 55 5.88 -11.86 -8.63
N SER A 56 5.24 -12.67 -9.48
CA SER A 56 5.75 -13.98 -9.90
C SER A 56 7.14 -13.92 -10.54
N CYS A 57 7.54 -12.76 -11.08
CA CYS A 57 8.90 -12.55 -11.56
C CYS A 57 9.98 -12.63 -10.46
N ILE A 58 9.59 -12.47 -9.18
CA ILE A 58 10.47 -12.63 -8.01
C ILE A 58 10.37 -14.07 -7.46
N ASN A 59 9.15 -14.59 -7.34
CA ASN A 59 8.89 -15.95 -6.86
C ASN A 59 7.52 -16.45 -7.37
N GLU A 60 7.45 -17.63 -7.97
CA GLU A 60 6.20 -18.18 -8.55
C GLU A 60 5.02 -18.25 -7.57
N ASN A 61 5.26 -18.42 -6.27
CA ASN A 61 4.22 -18.43 -5.23
C ASN A 61 3.54 -17.07 -5.01
N LEU A 62 4.03 -16.00 -5.65
CA LEU A 62 3.44 -14.66 -5.64
C LEU A 62 2.61 -14.36 -6.89
N LYS A 63 2.31 -15.37 -7.72
CA LYS A 63 1.47 -15.19 -8.90
C LYS A 63 0.13 -14.54 -8.54
N GLY A 64 -0.21 -13.45 -9.22
CA GLY A 64 -1.40 -12.64 -8.96
C GLY A 64 -1.21 -11.53 -7.92
N VAL A 65 -0.09 -11.51 -7.19
CA VAL A 65 0.27 -10.42 -6.27
C VAL A 65 0.92 -9.30 -7.08
N LEU A 66 0.45 -8.07 -6.90
CA LEU A 66 1.02 -6.92 -7.59
C LEU A 66 2.11 -6.26 -6.74
N MET A 67 3.22 -5.91 -7.37
CA MET A 67 4.29 -5.09 -6.78
C MET A 67 4.50 -3.82 -7.61
N ALA A 68 4.92 -2.75 -6.94
CA ALA A 68 5.31 -1.51 -7.59
C ALA A 68 6.46 -1.73 -8.58
N ASP A 69 6.38 -1.09 -9.74
CA ASP A 69 7.40 -1.15 -10.79
C ASP A 69 7.55 0.22 -11.49
N GLY A 70 8.75 0.50 -11.98
CA GLY A 70 9.06 1.76 -12.68
C GLY A 70 9.35 2.95 -11.76
N SER A 71 9.53 4.13 -12.37
CA SER A 71 9.83 5.38 -11.65
C SER A 71 8.60 5.92 -10.93
N LEU A 72 8.84 6.73 -9.90
CA LEU A 72 7.82 7.58 -9.29
C LEU A 72 7.40 8.69 -10.27
N GLY A 73 6.15 9.11 -10.18
CA GLY A 73 5.60 10.22 -10.95
C GLY A 73 4.30 10.73 -10.33
N PRO A 74 3.73 11.82 -10.88
CA PRO A 74 2.54 12.45 -10.32
C PRO A 74 1.33 11.50 -10.36
N ASN A 75 0.59 11.47 -9.27
CA ASN A 75 -0.62 10.67 -9.13
C ASN A 75 -1.82 11.40 -9.74
N PRO A 76 -2.43 10.88 -10.83
CA PRO A 76 -3.56 11.55 -11.48
C PRO A 76 -4.83 11.60 -10.62
N ASN A 77 -4.93 10.74 -9.60
CA ASN A 77 -6.07 10.70 -8.69
C ASN A 77 -5.92 11.67 -7.50
N HIS A 78 -4.75 12.29 -7.33
CA HIS A 78 -4.51 13.19 -6.22
C HIS A 78 -5.34 14.49 -6.38
N LYS A 79 -6.09 14.85 -5.33
CA LYS A 79 -6.94 16.06 -5.33
C LYS A 79 -6.23 17.25 -4.70
N SER A 80 -6.62 18.47 -5.12
CA SER A 80 -6.02 19.76 -4.71
C SER A 80 -6.03 20.10 -3.20
N GLY A 81 -6.50 19.20 -2.33
CA GLY A 81 -6.48 19.36 -0.87
C GLY A 81 -5.79 18.21 -0.12
N GLY A 82 -5.31 17.17 -0.84
CA GLY A 82 -4.55 16.10 -0.23
C GLY A 82 -3.11 16.53 0.08
N TYR A 83 -2.54 16.01 1.17
CA TYR A 83 -1.20 16.40 1.62
C TYR A 83 -0.21 15.23 1.69
N LEU A 84 -0.67 14.01 1.47
CA LEU A 84 0.21 12.83 1.46
C LEU A 84 1.19 12.92 0.29
N GLN A 85 2.48 12.68 0.56
CA GLN A 85 3.51 12.64 -0.47
C GLN A 85 3.42 11.34 -1.29
N TYR A 86 3.14 10.21 -0.63
CA TYR A 86 3.04 8.89 -1.24
C TYR A 86 1.76 8.18 -0.80
N ASN A 87 1.34 7.15 -1.55
CA ASN A 87 0.20 6.35 -1.14
C ASN A 87 0.50 5.57 0.15
N GLU A 88 -0.54 5.42 0.96
CA GLU A 88 -0.57 4.51 2.11
C GLU A 88 -1.73 3.54 1.93
N TYR A 89 -1.55 2.29 2.35
CA TYR A 89 -2.59 1.26 2.27
C TYR A 89 -2.85 0.71 3.67
N ILE A 90 -4.12 0.73 4.09
CA ILE A 90 -4.51 0.37 5.45
C ILE A 90 -5.52 -0.77 5.38
N SER A 91 -5.15 -1.92 5.96
CA SER A 91 -6.06 -3.04 6.21
C SER A 91 -6.58 -2.98 7.65
N TYR A 92 -7.86 -3.32 7.83
CA TYR A 92 -8.51 -3.37 9.14
C TYR A 92 -8.61 -4.79 9.71
N ASN A 93 -8.16 -5.80 8.97
CA ASN A 93 -8.19 -7.19 9.42
C ASN A 93 -6.87 -7.89 9.08
N VAL A 94 -6.28 -8.51 10.10
CA VAL A 94 -5.03 -9.28 9.99
C VAL A 94 -5.16 -10.49 9.08
N SER A 95 -6.37 -11.05 8.91
CA SER A 95 -6.59 -12.18 7.99
C SER A 95 -6.35 -11.81 6.52
N HIS A 96 -6.37 -10.52 6.18
CA HIS A 96 -6.05 -10.02 4.84
C HIS A 96 -4.54 -9.86 4.61
N LEU A 97 -3.71 -10.13 5.62
CA LEU A 97 -2.27 -9.93 5.56
C LEU A 97 -1.54 -11.25 5.67
N LYS A 98 -0.52 -11.46 4.83
CA LYS A 98 0.37 -12.61 4.95
C LYS A 98 1.81 -12.18 4.68
N LEU A 99 2.62 -12.24 5.74
CA LEU A 99 4.05 -11.89 5.72
C LEU A 99 4.79 -12.77 4.69
N ARG A 100 5.65 -12.16 3.88
CA ARG A 100 6.42 -12.88 2.85
C ARG A 100 7.92 -12.78 3.04
N TYR A 101 8.43 -11.58 3.30
CA TYR A 101 9.87 -11.35 3.42
C TYR A 101 10.18 -10.43 4.59
N LEU A 102 11.32 -10.67 5.23
CA LEU A 102 11.92 -9.80 6.22
C LEU A 102 13.35 -9.49 5.78
N LEU A 103 13.60 -8.22 5.47
CA LEU A 103 14.89 -7.74 4.98
C LEU A 103 15.63 -7.06 6.13
N LYS A 104 16.91 -7.40 6.30
CA LYS A 104 17.84 -6.62 7.10
C LYS A 104 18.41 -5.50 6.23
N VAL A 105 18.22 -4.26 6.64
CA VAL A 105 18.64 -3.07 5.90
C VAL A 105 19.75 -2.39 6.68
N ALA A 106 20.90 -2.16 6.03
CA ALA A 106 21.91 -1.24 6.54
C ALA A 106 21.54 0.17 6.09
N MET A 107 21.53 1.12 7.02
CA MET A 107 21.24 2.54 6.77
C MET A 107 22.51 3.35 6.61
#